data_AF-A9URQ1-F1
#
_entry.id   AF-A9URQ1-F1
#
_cell.length_a   1.000
_cell.length_b   1.000
_cell.length_c   1.000
_cell.angle_alpha   90.00
_cell.angle_beta   90.00
_cell.angle_gamma   90.00
#
_symmetry.space_group_name_H-M   'P 1'
#
loop_
_entity.id
_entity.type
_entity.pdbx_description
1 polymer ?
#
loop_
_entity_poly.entity_id
_entity_poly.type
_entity_poly.pdbx_seq_one_letter_code
_entity_poly.pdbx_strand_id
1 'polypeptide(L)'
;NPDTRDTAGTSPLHMAVSLGQASLVQALLDAGAEPTVCDQRQRTPLHTAVEAGHTDVVRALVKIGGDALMAATDAAGCTVAHLAC
;
A
#
# COMPACT_ATOMS: atom_id res chain seq x y z
N ASN A 1 15.32 8.01 -3.86
CA ASN A 1 14.63 7.90 -2.57
C ASN A 1 13.36 7.10 -2.83
N PRO A 2 13.20 5.86 -2.32
CA PRO A 2 12.05 5.00 -2.64
C PRO A 2 10.68 5.62 -2.27
N ASP A 3 10.66 6.63 -1.40
CA ASP A 3 9.44 7.37 -1.03
C ASP A 3 9.18 8.62 -1.89
N THR A 4 9.88 8.80 -3.02
CA THR A 4 9.60 9.94 -3.92
C THR A 4 8.16 9.85 -4.43
N ARG A 5 7.33 10.84 -4.08
CA ARG A 5 5.94 10.91 -4.53
C ARG A 5 5.85 11.67 -5.86
N ASP A 6 4.97 11.21 -6.74
CA ASP A 6 4.61 11.96 -7.93
C ASP A 6 3.75 13.20 -7.59
N THR A 7 3.35 13.97 -8.61
CA THR A 7 2.48 15.14 -8.45
C THR A 7 1.08 14.80 -7.90
N ALA A 8 0.69 13.53 -7.95
CA ALA A 8 -0.53 12.98 -7.37
C ALA A 8 -0.32 12.38 -5.96
N GLY A 9 0.86 12.56 -5.34
CA GLY A 9 1.18 11.98 -4.04
C GLY A 9 1.41 10.47 -4.07
N THR A 10 1.43 9.86 -5.25
CA THR A 10 1.59 8.43 -5.47
C THR A 10 3.06 8.05 -5.36
N SER A 11 3.38 7.16 -4.42
CA SER A 11 4.71 6.56 -4.31
C SER A 11 4.90 5.44 -5.34
N PRO A 12 6.15 5.06 -5.69
CA PRO A 12 6.45 3.87 -6.48
C PRO A 12 5.77 2.60 -5.93
N LEU A 13 5.66 2.50 -4.60
CA LEU A 13 5.01 1.37 -3.92
C LEU A 13 3.53 1.28 -4.28
N HIS A 14 2.80 2.41 -4.29
CA HIS A 14 1.40 2.45 -4.73
C HIS A 14 1.23 1.98 -6.18
N MET A 15 2.11 2.40 -7.09
CA MET A 15 2.05 1.90 -8.48
C MET A 15 2.28 0.40 -8.54
N ALA A 16 3.31 -0.10 -7.86
CA ALA A 16 3.63 -1.53 -7.81
C ALA A 16 2.44 -2.35 -7.30
N VAL A 17 1.75 -1.83 -6.30
CA VAL A 17 0.55 -2.42 -5.73
C VAL A 17 -0.64 -2.37 -6.70
N SER A 18 -0.92 -1.21 -7.31
CA SER A 18 -1.98 -1.09 -8.32
C SER A 18 -1.77 -2.00 -9.53
N LEU A 19 -0.52 -2.36 -9.83
CA LEU A 19 -0.17 -3.29 -10.90
C LEU A 19 -0.24 -4.76 -10.46
N GLY A 20 -0.47 -5.05 -9.18
CA GLY A 20 -0.48 -6.41 -8.64
C GLY A 20 0.90 -7.09 -8.63
N GLN A 21 1.98 -6.34 -8.78
CA GLN A 21 3.33 -6.88 -8.93
C GLN A 21 4.00 -7.12 -7.59
N ALA A 22 3.69 -8.24 -6.95
CA ALA A 22 4.26 -8.61 -5.64
C ALA A 22 5.80 -8.60 -5.61
N SER A 23 6.46 -9.02 -6.68
CA SER A 23 7.93 -8.96 -6.78
C SER A 23 8.47 -7.53 -6.78
N LEU A 24 7.78 -6.60 -7.45
CA LEU A 24 8.17 -5.19 -7.49
C LEU A 24 7.92 -4.53 -6.13
N VAL A 25 6.79 -4.86 -5.50
CA VAL A 25 6.46 -4.42 -4.13
C VAL A 25 7.55 -4.87 -3.16
N GLN A 26 7.95 -6.14 -3.20
CA GLN A 26 9.02 -6.66 -2.35
C GLN A 26 10.35 -5.94 -2.61
N ALA A 27 10.73 -5.73 -3.87
CA ALA A 27 11.97 -5.03 -4.22
C ALA A 27 11.99 -3.58 -3.70
N LEU A 28 10.86 -2.87 -3.74
CA LEU A 28 10.74 -1.53 -3.20
C LEU A 28 10.84 -1.50 -1.67
N LEU A 29 10.21 -2.47 -1.00
CA LEU A 29 10.29 -2.61 0.45
C LEU A 29 11.71 -2.98 0.91
N ASP A 30 12.39 -3.88 0.18
CA ASP A 30 13.79 -4.23 0.41
C ASP A 30 14.74 -3.04 0.17
N ALA A 31 14.36 -2.11 -0.71
CA ALA A 31 15.07 -0.84 -0.93
C ALA A 31 14.79 0.21 0.16
N GLY A 32 13.95 -0.10 1.15
CA GLY A 32 13.62 0.79 2.27
C GLY A 32 12.41 1.70 2.01
N ALA A 33 11.51 1.36 1.09
CA ALA A 33 10.24 2.08 0.94
C ALA A 33 9.39 1.97 2.21
N GLU A 34 8.78 3.07 2.65
CA GLU A 34 7.84 3.03 3.75
C GLU A 34 6.52 2.42 3.30
N PRO A 35 6.07 1.30 3.90
CA PRO A 35 4.80 0.69 3.50
C PRO A 35 3.59 1.48 3.99
N THR A 36 3.76 2.37 4.97
CA THR A 36 2.73 3.26 5.55
C THR A 36 2.54 4.56 4.77
N VAL A 37 3.20 4.72 3.62
CA VAL A 37 3.03 5.89 2.74
C VAL A 37 1.56 6.04 2.35
N CYS A 38 1.05 7.27 2.34
CA CYS A 38 -0.32 7.55 1.92
C CYS A 38 -0.34 8.30 0.57
N ASP A 39 -1.31 7.97 -0.29
CA ASP A 39 -1.65 8.75 -1.48
C ASP A 39 -2.45 10.03 -1.13
N GLN A 40 -2.82 10.83 -2.14
CA GLN A 40 -3.64 12.05 -1.94
C GLN A 40 -5.02 11.80 -1.30
N ARG A 41 -5.51 10.56 -1.30
CA ARG A 41 -6.76 10.15 -0.68
C ARG A 41 -6.55 9.54 0.71
N GLN A 42 -5.36 9.75 1.29
CA GLN A 42 -4.92 9.11 2.52
C GLN A 42 -4.97 7.57 2.50
N ARG A 43 -5.02 6.96 1.31
CA ARG A 43 -4.99 5.51 1.19
C ARG A 43 -3.55 5.05 1.33
N THR A 44 -3.35 4.01 2.12
CA THR A 44 -2.09 3.27 2.15
C THR A 44 -2.02 2.29 0.98
N PRO A 45 -0.83 1.79 0.60
CA PRO A 45 -0.73 0.76 -0.42
C PRO A 45 -1.55 -0.47 -0.04
N LEU A 46 -1.73 -0.77 1.25
CA LEU A 46 -2.58 -1.88 1.66
C LEU A 46 -4.07 -1.68 1.30
N HIS A 47 -4.61 -0.46 1.42
CA HIS A 47 -5.98 -0.17 0.95
C HIS A 47 -6.10 -0.42 -0.56
N THR A 48 -5.13 0.04 -1.34
CA THR A 48 -5.12 -0.18 -2.80
C THR A 48 -4.98 -1.66 -3.15
N ALA A 49 -4.17 -2.42 -2.43
CA ALA A 49 -3.99 -3.85 -2.67
C ALA A 49 -5.27 -4.65 -2.41
N VAL A 50 -6.00 -4.29 -1.34
CA VAL A 50 -7.28 -4.93 -0.98
C VAL A 50 -8.38 -4.53 -1.95
N GLU A 51 -8.50 -3.24 -2.29
CA GLU A 51 -9.47 -2.75 -3.27
C GLU A 51 -9.26 -3.39 -4.67
N ALA A 52 -8.01 -3.63 -5.06
CA ALA A 52 -7.67 -4.30 -6.30
C ALA A 52 -7.78 -5.84 -6.23
N GLY A 53 -7.99 -6.42 -5.05
CA GLY A 53 -8.08 -7.88 -4.85
C GLY A 53 -6.75 -8.62 -5.05
N HIS A 54 -5.60 -7.93 -4.93
CA HIS A 54 -4.28 -8.52 -5.15
C HIS A 54 -3.77 -9.21 -3.88
N THR A 55 -4.28 -10.41 -3.61
CA THR A 55 -4.02 -11.17 -2.36
C THR A 55 -2.53 -11.42 -2.10
N ASP A 56 -1.73 -11.63 -3.14
CA ASP A 56 -0.29 -11.85 -3.01
C ASP A 56 0.45 -10.58 -2.55
N VAL A 57 0.03 -9.43 -3.08
CA VAL A 57 0.54 -8.11 -2.68
C VAL A 57 0.10 -7.77 -1.26
N VAL A 58 -1.18 -8.03 -0.92
CA VAL A 58 -1.71 -7.88 0.44
C VAL A 58 -0.86 -8.69 1.43
N ARG A 59 -0.56 -9.95 1.10
CA ARG A 59 0.28 -10.81 1.94
C ARG A 59 1.70 -10.27 2.10
N ALA A 60 2.30 -9.75 1.04
CA ALA A 60 3.63 -9.14 1.09
C ALA A 60 3.65 -7.89 2.00
N LEU A 61 2.67 -7.00 1.83
CA LEU A 61 2.55 -5.77 2.63
C LEU A 61 2.27 -6.05 4.10
N VAL A 62 1.34 -6.97 4.41
CA VAL A 62 1.01 -7.36 5.80
C VAL A 62 2.21 -8.02 6.48
N LYS A 63 3.01 -8.80 5.74
CA LYS A 63 4.22 -9.43 6.30
C LYS A 63 5.27 -8.42 6.76
N ILE A 64 5.34 -7.24 6.12
CA ILE A 64 6.34 -6.21 6.41
C ILE A 64 5.80 -5.14 7.36
N GLY A 65 4.62 -4.59 7.08
CA GLY A 65 4.05 -3.50 7.88
C GLY A 65 3.08 -3.93 8.98
N GLY A 66 2.70 -5.22 9.03
CA GLY A 66 1.91 -5.80 10.12
C GLY A 66 0.61 -5.04 10.43
N ASP A 67 0.26 -5.04 11.72
CA ASP A 67 -0.97 -4.43 12.24
C ASP A 67 -1.03 -2.90 12.04
N ALA A 68 0.12 -2.23 11.92
CA ALA A 68 0.20 -0.79 11.73
C ALA A 68 -0.47 -0.35 10.41
N LEU A 69 -0.41 -1.19 9.37
CA LEU A 69 -1.10 -0.93 8.11
C LEU A 69 -2.59 -1.24 8.17
N MET A 70 -2.99 -2.22 8.99
CA MET A 70 -4.40 -2.62 9.10
C MET A 70 -5.23 -1.60 9.88
N ALA A 71 -4.60 -0.89 10.82
CA ALA A 71 -5.22 0.18 11.59
C ALA A 71 -5.30 1.53 10.83
N ALA A 72 -4.61 1.65 9.69
CA ALA A 72 -4.65 2.87 8.90
C ALA A 72 -6.07 3.10 8.34
N THR A 73 -6.50 4.36 8.33
CA THR A 73 -7.77 4.79 7.75
C THR A 73 -7.52 5.66 6.52
N ASP A 74 -8.33 5.48 5.49
CA ASP A 74 -8.35 6.38 4.34
C ASP A 74 -9.01 7.74 4.65
N ALA A 75 -9.11 8.62 3.65
CA ALA A 75 -9.75 9.92 3.81
C ALA A 75 -11.26 9.83 4.12
N ALA A 76 -11.90 8.67 3.90
CA ALA A 76 -13.29 8.42 4.27
C ALA A 76 -13.43 7.86 5.70
N GLY A 77 -12.32 7.60 6.39
CA GLY A 77 -12.32 6.95 7.71
C GLY A 77 -12.51 5.43 7.64
N CYS A 78 -12.45 4.84 6.44
CA CYS A 78 -12.54 3.40 6.25
C CYS A 78 -11.18 2.76 6.53
N THR A 79 -11.17 1.70 7.33
CA THR A 79 -9.98 0.85 7.48
C THR A 79 -9.91 -0.17 6.34
N VAL A 80 -8.75 -0.78 6.17
CA VAL A 80 -8.53 -1.86 5.20
C VAL A 80 -9.55 -3.01 5.37
N ALA A 81 -9.93 -3.32 6.61
CA ALA A 81 -10.93 -4.35 6.90
C ALA A 81 -12.33 -4.00 6.38
N HIS A 82 -12.68 -2.71 6.29
CA HIS A 82 -13.93 -2.26 5.69
C HIS A 82 -13.94 -2.41 4.17
N LEU A 83 -12.77 -2.40 3.51
CA LEU A 83 -12.63 -2.55 2.06
C LEU A 83 -12.56 -4.01 1.59
N ALA A 84 -12.43 -4.98 2.50
CA ALA A 84 -12.25 -6.40 2.19
C ALA A 84 -13.57 -7.17 1.96
N CYS A 85 -14.69 -6.47 1.73
CA CYS A 85 -16.03 -7.05 1.58
C CYS A 85 -16.25 -7.81 0.27
#